data_AF-A0A9C9X2G1-F1
#
_entry.id   AF-A0A9C9X2G1-F1
#
_cell.length_a   1.000
_cell.length_b   1.000
_cell.length_c   1.000
_cell.angle_alpha   90.00
_cell.angle_beta   90.00
_cell.angle_gamma   90.00
#
_symmetry.space_group_name_H-M   'P 1'
#
loop_
_entity.id
_entity.type
_entity.pdbx_description
1 polymer ?
#
loop_
_entity_poly.entity_id
_entity_poly.type
_entity_poly.pdbx_seq_one_letter_code
_entity_poly.pdbx_strand_id
1 'polypeptide(L)'
;MSGNFQNRRLRNYLLLVREFRTQQLWDKAVQTLEQALEEFSENPVLIIVLADTYFKMGSQVHAQQTLRELVRVAPENGYLNYLIARSAARSGKTELADRYYRSALRKGTARKLVLQSYISFLLKQKNAERALQELEMYKRRLQYQGWFTLLLADVLVAAGKKVQALRLLNRAMKRSFRKDVFLRYLQIKYLVDEQEPLVTYHFLRKQMPRLPDLEEADLRELHIKYLIHRQNWKEAEKSIISYIHLTPDKLHWTRRLLDLKEATGYWDEFEEIAVKYFLGNPSDFDVAHRLEQFLINRFRLPDWFELLRKTFVRHPVDPAFFRYLRLFYQKRDWLQNSHLSLESYLAQVAVLQVEAPDNRISRWQKIPRYVLEYLVFYLNFTNRLLSPEELFGKIVQVQDGNPRLLPFDENDLKQVYPQWVFAIHFYFVFKKAVQVRLMFHPDLFHQYGVGVVLKFPRQLLAIDVSPLLRHNSDFGQEWFKLVNMKILRWPPNYRPKQTLNGFRYFNEQDIQPIFSLIKSQVPAK
;
A
#
# COMPACT_ATOMS: atom_id res chain seq x y z
N MET A 1 6.34 43.63 5.38
CA MET A 1 7.22 42.49 5.77
C MET A 1 6.50 41.13 5.80
N SER A 2 5.17 41.07 5.98
CA SER A 2 4.36 39.83 6.04
C SER A 2 4.34 38.98 4.75
N GLY A 3 4.23 39.59 3.57
CA GLY A 3 4.15 38.85 2.30
C GLY A 3 5.41 38.05 1.95
N ASN A 4 6.59 38.48 2.41
CA ASN A 4 7.85 37.77 2.19
C ASN A 4 7.98 36.55 3.10
N PHE A 5 7.36 36.58 4.27
CA PHE A 5 7.33 35.47 5.23
C PHE A 5 6.31 34.38 4.81
N GLN A 6 5.12 34.79 4.37
CA GLN A 6 4.10 33.87 3.83
C GLN A 6 4.59 33.11 2.59
N ASN A 7 5.28 33.80 1.67
CA ASN A 7 5.88 33.16 0.49
C ASN A 7 7.00 32.17 0.84
N ARG A 8 7.80 32.44 1.89
CA ARG A 8 8.82 31.51 2.38
C ARG A 8 8.19 30.25 3.00
N ARG A 9 7.12 30.41 3.79
CA ARG A 9 6.40 29.27 4.40
C ARG A 9 5.74 28.38 3.35
N LEU A 10 5.00 28.95 2.39
CA LEU A 10 4.42 28.19 1.28
C LEU A 10 5.49 27.40 0.51
N ARG A 11 6.64 28.03 0.25
CA ARG A 11 7.78 27.36 -0.38
C ARG A 11 8.32 26.21 0.46
N ASN A 12 8.40 26.36 1.78
CA ASN A 12 8.84 25.31 2.69
C ASN A 12 7.87 24.11 2.69
N TYR A 13 6.56 24.35 2.74
CA TYR A 13 5.56 23.29 2.60
C TYR A 13 5.73 22.52 1.29
N LEU A 14 5.87 23.23 0.16
CA LEU A 14 6.05 22.61 -1.15
C LEU A 14 7.37 21.82 -1.26
N LEU A 15 8.44 22.28 -0.63
CA LEU A 15 9.71 21.54 -0.56
C LEU A 15 9.58 20.26 0.26
N LEU A 16 8.94 20.34 1.43
CA LEU A 16 8.71 19.19 2.29
C LEU A 16 7.81 18.15 1.62
N VAL A 17 6.73 18.60 0.98
CA VAL A 17 5.85 17.75 0.17
C VAL A 17 6.59 17.09 -0.98
N ARG A 18 7.48 17.83 -1.65
CA ARG A 18 8.32 17.27 -2.72
C ARG A 18 9.23 16.17 -2.18
N GLU A 19 9.86 16.38 -1.03
CA GLU A 19 10.73 15.39 -0.38
C GLU A 19 9.95 14.14 0.04
N PHE A 20 8.77 14.31 0.62
CA PHE A 20 7.90 13.18 0.93
C PHE A 20 7.46 12.43 -0.33
N ARG A 21 7.18 13.12 -1.44
CA ARG A 21 6.82 12.47 -2.71
C ARG A 21 7.99 11.76 -3.37
N THR A 22 9.23 12.27 -3.29
CA THR A 22 10.42 11.59 -3.84
C THR A 22 10.71 10.30 -3.10
N GLN A 23 10.55 10.31 -1.78
CA GLN A 23 10.66 9.14 -0.92
C GLN A 23 9.41 8.24 -0.94
N GLN A 24 8.39 8.56 -1.76
CA GLN A 24 7.12 7.83 -1.86
C GLN A 24 6.33 7.75 -0.53
N LEU A 25 6.56 8.70 0.39
CA LEU A 25 5.81 8.88 1.63
C LEU A 25 4.48 9.63 1.37
N TRP A 26 3.59 9.03 0.59
CA TRP A 26 2.41 9.74 0.06
C TRP A 26 1.45 10.28 1.13
N ASP A 27 1.21 9.55 2.22
CA ASP A 27 0.32 9.99 3.30
C ASP A 27 0.86 11.23 4.01
N LYS A 28 2.19 11.30 4.23
CA LYS A 28 2.85 12.49 4.79
C LYS A 28 2.76 13.68 3.85
N ALA A 29 2.91 13.45 2.55
CA ALA A 29 2.73 14.50 1.54
C ALA A 29 1.30 15.05 1.57
N VAL A 30 0.28 14.20 1.69
CA VAL A 30 -1.13 14.62 1.83
C VAL A 30 -1.35 15.40 3.12
N GLN A 31 -0.94 14.87 4.27
CA GLN A 31 -1.11 15.56 5.57
C GLN A 31 -0.44 16.93 5.57
N THR A 32 0.76 17.03 5.00
CA THR A 32 1.50 18.31 4.89
C THR A 32 0.79 19.29 3.96
N LEU A 33 0.13 18.80 2.90
CA LEU A 33 -0.66 19.63 1.99
C LEU A 33 -1.97 20.10 2.63
N GLU A 34 -2.63 19.24 3.40
CA GLU A 34 -3.83 19.59 4.17
C GLU A 34 -3.51 20.67 5.20
N GLN A 35 -2.42 20.51 5.97
CA GLN A 35 -1.92 21.55 6.88
C GLN A 35 -1.58 22.85 6.14
N ALA A 36 -0.92 22.76 4.98
CA ALA A 36 -0.62 23.94 4.19
C ALA A 36 -1.90 24.64 3.67
N LEU A 37 -2.96 23.89 3.39
CA LEU A 37 -4.25 24.44 2.95
C LEU A 37 -5.06 25.06 4.10
N GLU A 38 -4.82 24.67 5.36
CA GLU A 38 -5.34 25.38 6.53
C GLU A 38 -4.74 26.79 6.63
N GLU A 39 -3.43 26.94 6.38
CA GLU A 39 -2.74 28.24 6.42
C GLU A 39 -2.93 29.07 5.13
N PHE A 40 -2.95 28.41 3.98
CA PHE A 40 -3.05 29.01 2.66
C PHE A 40 -4.33 28.52 1.96
N SER A 41 -5.47 28.84 2.57
CA SER A 41 -6.79 28.49 2.04
C SER A 41 -6.93 28.87 0.57
N GLU A 42 -7.55 27.96 -0.20
CA GLU A 42 -7.79 28.13 -1.64
C GLU A 42 -6.52 28.41 -2.48
N ASN A 43 -5.33 28.03 -2.01
CA ASN A 43 -4.13 28.18 -2.83
C ASN A 43 -4.13 27.14 -3.98
N PRO A 44 -4.20 27.58 -5.25
CA PRO A 44 -4.35 26.65 -6.37
C PRO A 44 -3.13 25.74 -6.57
N VAL A 45 -1.93 26.17 -6.16
CA VAL A 45 -0.71 25.35 -6.26
C VAL A 45 -0.79 24.18 -5.28
N LEU A 46 -1.22 24.42 -4.03
CA LEU A 46 -1.38 23.37 -3.04
C LEU A 46 -2.48 22.37 -3.44
N ILE A 47 -3.62 22.86 -3.91
CA ILE A 47 -4.73 22.01 -4.41
C ILE A 47 -4.26 21.16 -5.60
N ILE A 48 -3.49 21.73 -6.53
CA ILE A 48 -2.87 20.99 -7.64
C ILE A 48 -1.97 19.86 -7.15
N VAL A 49 -1.08 20.16 -6.20
CA VAL A 49 -0.11 19.19 -5.68
C VAL A 49 -0.83 18.09 -4.90
N LEU A 50 -1.92 18.43 -4.20
CA LEU A 50 -2.75 17.47 -3.48
C LEU A 50 -3.48 16.51 -4.43
N ALA A 51 -4.11 17.03 -5.48
CA ALA A 51 -4.75 16.21 -6.51
C ALA A 51 -3.74 15.28 -7.20
N ASP A 52 -2.56 15.78 -7.57
CA ASP A 52 -1.50 14.93 -8.17
C ASP A 52 -0.99 13.84 -7.20
N THR A 53 -0.89 14.17 -5.91
CA THR A 53 -0.48 13.22 -4.87
C THR A 53 -1.52 12.11 -4.71
N TYR A 54 -2.81 12.43 -4.65
CA TYR A 54 -3.86 11.40 -4.65
C TYR A 54 -3.86 10.55 -5.92
N PHE A 55 -3.57 11.13 -7.10
CA PHE A 55 -3.40 10.32 -8.30
C PHE A 55 -2.21 9.37 -8.21
N LYS A 56 -1.10 9.76 -7.60
CA LYS A 56 0.07 8.89 -7.41
C LYS A 56 -0.24 7.76 -6.41
N MET A 57 -1.09 8.00 -5.42
CA MET A 57 -1.58 7.00 -4.46
C MET A 57 -2.59 6.01 -5.06
N GLY A 58 -3.12 6.28 -6.26
CA GLY A 58 -4.22 5.49 -6.82
C GLY A 58 -5.60 5.86 -6.24
N SER A 59 -5.68 6.88 -5.39
CA SER A 59 -6.92 7.34 -4.75
C SER A 59 -7.72 8.24 -5.69
N GLN A 60 -8.43 7.62 -6.64
CA GLN A 60 -9.18 8.33 -7.68
C GLN A 60 -10.31 9.21 -7.11
N VAL A 61 -10.97 8.76 -6.04
CA VAL A 61 -12.10 9.48 -5.42
C VAL A 61 -11.65 10.81 -4.82
N HIS A 62 -10.60 10.79 -4.00
CA HIS A 62 -10.05 11.99 -3.37
C HIS A 62 -9.48 12.94 -4.43
N ALA A 63 -8.76 12.41 -5.43
CA ALA A 63 -8.27 13.23 -6.54
C ALA A 63 -9.39 13.96 -7.29
N GLN A 64 -10.55 13.32 -7.49
CA GLN A 64 -11.72 13.96 -8.12
C GLN A 64 -12.35 15.03 -7.23
N GLN A 65 -12.41 14.81 -5.92
CA GLN A 65 -12.90 15.81 -4.96
C GLN A 65 -12.01 17.05 -4.99
N THR A 66 -10.69 16.88 -4.85
CA THR A 66 -9.72 17.98 -4.91
C THR A 66 -9.74 18.72 -6.25
N LEU A 67 -9.99 18.01 -7.37
CA LEU A 67 -10.13 18.68 -8.66
C LEU A 67 -11.38 19.55 -8.78
N ARG A 68 -12.50 19.17 -8.15
CA ARG A 68 -13.71 20.03 -8.14
C ARG A 68 -13.44 21.35 -7.41
N GLU A 69 -12.67 21.29 -6.34
CA GLU A 69 -12.22 22.49 -5.63
C GLU A 69 -11.31 23.36 -6.53
N LEU A 70 -10.36 22.75 -7.24
CA LEU A 70 -9.48 23.49 -8.15
C LEU A 70 -10.25 24.15 -9.31
N VAL A 71 -11.31 23.52 -9.82
CA VAL A 71 -12.19 24.12 -10.84
C VAL A 71 -12.86 25.38 -10.31
N ARG A 72 -13.30 25.39 -9.04
CA ARG A 72 -13.92 26.54 -8.40
C ARG A 72 -12.93 27.69 -8.21
N VAL A 73 -11.73 27.35 -7.72
CA VAL A 73 -10.73 28.32 -7.26
C VAL A 73 -9.88 28.90 -8.40
N ALA A 74 -9.55 28.09 -9.41
CA ALA A 74 -8.69 28.50 -10.52
C ALA A 74 -9.13 27.90 -11.87
N PRO A 75 -10.32 28.27 -12.38
CA PRO A 75 -10.90 27.69 -13.61
C PRO A 75 -10.03 27.91 -14.85
N GLU A 76 -9.22 28.96 -14.88
CA GLU A 76 -8.37 29.28 -16.03
C GLU A 76 -7.03 28.54 -16.04
N ASN A 77 -6.66 27.88 -14.93
CA ASN A 77 -5.38 27.22 -14.79
C ASN A 77 -5.19 26.12 -15.86
N GLY A 78 -4.15 26.19 -16.68
CA GLY A 78 -3.94 25.19 -17.73
C GLY A 78 -3.48 23.82 -17.21
N TYR A 79 -2.95 23.73 -15.99
CA TYR A 79 -2.59 22.48 -15.33
C TYR A 79 -3.83 21.75 -14.80
N LEU A 80 -4.89 22.49 -14.43
CA LEU A 80 -6.20 21.92 -14.11
C LEU A 80 -6.73 21.07 -15.27
N ASN A 81 -6.65 21.57 -16.51
CA ASN A 81 -7.06 20.81 -17.69
C ASN A 81 -6.28 19.49 -17.83
N TYR A 82 -4.98 19.50 -17.55
CA TYR A 82 -4.16 18.28 -17.56
C TYR A 82 -4.63 17.27 -16.49
N LEU A 83 -4.91 17.72 -15.27
CA LEU A 83 -5.36 16.85 -14.20
C LEU A 83 -6.76 16.28 -14.44
N ILE A 84 -7.68 17.09 -15.00
CA ILE A 84 -9.00 16.61 -15.43
C ILE A 84 -8.84 15.53 -16.50
N ALA A 85 -7.97 15.77 -17.50
CA ALA A 85 -7.72 14.80 -18.56
C ALA A 85 -7.20 13.47 -18.02
N ARG A 86 -6.26 13.52 -17.06
CA ARG A 86 -5.72 12.32 -16.41
C ARG A 86 -6.75 11.59 -15.56
N SER A 87 -7.61 12.32 -14.86
CA SER A 87 -8.74 11.76 -14.11
C SER A 87 -9.71 11.04 -15.03
N ALA A 88 -10.13 11.72 -16.10
CA ALA A 88 -11.05 11.20 -17.10
C ALA A 88 -10.48 9.94 -17.77
N ALA A 89 -9.21 9.94 -18.13
CA ALA A 89 -8.52 8.80 -18.73
C ALA A 89 -8.55 7.57 -17.81
N ARG A 90 -8.32 7.75 -16.51
CA ARG A 90 -8.39 6.65 -15.52
C ARG A 90 -9.81 6.14 -15.29
N SER A 91 -10.80 7.02 -15.44
CA SER A 91 -12.22 6.67 -15.33
C SER A 91 -12.83 6.18 -16.65
N GLY A 92 -12.03 5.92 -17.69
CA GLY A 92 -12.50 5.42 -18.99
C GLY A 92 -13.28 6.44 -19.82
N LYS A 93 -13.31 7.72 -19.42
CA LYS A 93 -14.01 8.80 -20.13
C LYS A 93 -13.12 9.35 -21.25
N THR A 94 -13.03 8.60 -22.35
CA THR A 94 -12.06 8.78 -23.44
C THR A 94 -12.17 10.15 -24.12
N GLU A 95 -13.37 10.56 -24.51
CA GLU A 95 -13.62 11.80 -25.26
C GLU A 95 -13.32 13.01 -24.38
N LEU A 96 -13.69 12.92 -23.10
CA LEU A 96 -13.43 13.95 -22.11
C LEU A 96 -11.92 14.10 -21.90
N ALA A 97 -11.21 12.99 -21.71
CA ALA A 97 -9.76 13.00 -21.55
C ALA A 97 -9.07 13.67 -22.75
N ASP A 98 -9.44 13.28 -23.97
CA ASP A 98 -8.91 13.84 -25.20
C ASP A 98 -9.09 15.37 -25.29
N ARG A 99 -10.33 15.85 -25.08
CA ARG A 99 -10.65 17.28 -25.10
C ARG A 99 -9.79 18.08 -24.12
N TYR A 100 -9.65 17.57 -22.89
CA TYR A 100 -8.92 18.28 -21.84
C TYR A 100 -7.39 18.21 -22.04
N TYR A 101 -6.83 17.11 -22.57
CA TYR A 101 -5.42 17.06 -22.96
C TYR A 101 -5.09 18.09 -24.04
N ARG A 102 -5.89 18.16 -25.11
CA ARG A 102 -5.71 19.16 -26.19
C ARG A 102 -5.86 20.59 -25.67
N SER A 103 -6.79 20.81 -24.74
CA SER A 103 -6.96 22.11 -24.08
C SER A 103 -5.75 22.50 -23.23
N ALA A 104 -5.19 21.58 -22.43
CA ALA A 104 -3.99 21.81 -21.65
C ALA A 104 -2.76 22.15 -22.52
N LEU A 105 -2.61 21.45 -23.65
CA LEU A 105 -1.55 21.72 -24.63
C LEU A 105 -1.69 23.09 -25.30
N ARG A 106 -2.92 23.50 -25.68
CA ARG A 106 -3.19 24.83 -26.26
C ARG A 106 -2.87 25.97 -25.29
N LYS A 107 -3.14 25.78 -23.99
CA LYS A 107 -2.75 26.72 -22.92
C LYS A 107 -1.25 26.70 -22.59
N GLY A 108 -0.44 25.89 -23.29
CA GLY A 108 1.02 25.85 -23.13
C GLY A 108 1.52 25.29 -21.80
N THR A 109 0.64 24.73 -20.97
CA THR A 109 1.00 24.32 -19.61
C THR A 109 1.81 23.03 -19.59
N ALA A 110 2.93 23.01 -18.86
CA ALA A 110 3.79 21.84 -18.63
C ALA A 110 3.98 20.95 -19.89
N ARG A 111 4.25 21.59 -21.04
CA ARG A 111 4.10 21.02 -22.39
C ARG A 111 4.69 19.61 -22.55
N LYS A 112 5.90 19.35 -22.04
CA LYS A 112 6.54 18.02 -22.08
C LYS A 112 5.69 16.96 -21.36
N LEU A 113 5.32 17.22 -20.11
CA LEU A 113 4.54 16.31 -19.26
C LEU A 113 3.16 16.02 -19.87
N VAL A 114 2.47 17.07 -20.32
CA VAL A 114 1.13 16.96 -20.91
C VAL A 114 1.20 16.18 -22.22
N LEU A 115 2.16 16.48 -23.10
CA LEU A 115 2.33 15.78 -24.37
C LEU A 115 2.65 14.30 -24.14
N GLN A 116 3.59 13.98 -23.26
CA GLN A 116 3.90 12.58 -22.92
C GLN A 116 2.68 11.83 -22.36
N SER A 117 1.90 12.47 -21.48
CA SER A 117 0.71 11.85 -20.90
C SER A 117 -0.40 11.65 -21.93
N TYR A 118 -0.61 12.62 -22.82
CA TYR A 118 -1.62 12.54 -23.87
C TYR A 118 -1.28 11.45 -24.89
N ILE A 119 -0.04 11.39 -25.34
CA ILE A 119 0.43 10.34 -26.26
C ILE A 119 0.34 8.96 -25.60
N SER A 120 0.76 8.82 -24.33
CA SER A 120 0.60 7.55 -23.61
C SER A 120 -0.88 7.14 -23.51
N PHE A 121 -1.78 8.09 -23.28
CA PHE A 121 -3.22 7.85 -23.29
C PHE A 121 -3.70 7.35 -24.67
N LEU A 122 -3.33 8.03 -25.77
CA LEU A 122 -3.72 7.61 -27.12
C LEU A 122 -3.19 6.21 -27.49
N LEU A 123 -1.95 5.91 -27.11
CA LEU A 123 -1.35 4.59 -27.35
C LEU A 123 -2.07 3.48 -26.56
N LYS A 124 -2.51 3.75 -25.33
CA LYS A 124 -3.33 2.81 -24.55
C LYS A 124 -4.67 2.51 -25.22
N GLN A 125 -5.25 3.50 -25.89
CA GLN A 125 -6.45 3.34 -26.72
C GLN A 125 -6.16 2.69 -28.09
N LYS A 126 -4.95 2.16 -28.31
CA LYS A 126 -4.47 1.59 -29.58
C LYS A 126 -4.59 2.57 -30.77
N ASN A 127 -4.62 3.88 -30.51
CA ASN A 127 -4.77 4.90 -31.53
C ASN A 127 -3.41 5.54 -31.89
N ALA A 128 -2.52 4.72 -32.45
CA ALA A 128 -1.14 5.14 -32.76
C ALA A 128 -1.06 6.17 -33.90
N GLU A 129 -1.96 6.10 -34.89
CA GLU A 129 -1.99 7.08 -35.99
C GLU A 129 -2.38 8.47 -35.50
N ARG A 130 -3.38 8.58 -34.62
CA ARG A 130 -3.72 9.87 -34.00
C ARG A 130 -2.59 10.40 -33.13
N ALA A 131 -1.93 9.53 -32.37
CA ALA A 131 -0.75 9.92 -31.59
C ALA A 131 0.36 10.49 -32.49
N LEU A 132 0.56 9.91 -33.68
CA LEU A 132 1.53 10.39 -34.66
C LEU A 132 1.14 11.76 -35.22
N GLN A 133 -0.12 11.95 -35.60
CA GLN A 133 -0.65 13.25 -36.08
C GLN A 133 -0.44 14.36 -35.04
N GLU A 134 -0.77 14.08 -33.78
CA GLU A 134 -0.60 15.04 -32.69
C GLU A 134 0.89 15.40 -32.50
N LEU A 135 1.82 14.44 -32.61
CA LEU A 135 3.26 14.73 -32.51
C LEU A 135 3.82 15.51 -33.69
N GLU A 136 3.34 15.30 -34.92
CA GLU A 136 3.82 16.01 -36.11
C GLU A 136 3.66 17.54 -35.98
N MET A 137 2.60 18.00 -35.30
CA MET A 137 2.40 19.43 -34.99
C MET A 137 3.54 20.06 -34.18
N TYR A 138 4.27 19.26 -33.39
CA TYR A 138 5.34 19.73 -32.51
C TYR A 138 6.74 19.48 -33.08
N LYS A 139 6.85 18.66 -34.13
CA LYS A 139 8.13 18.16 -34.66
C LYS A 139 9.08 19.28 -35.03
N ARG A 140 8.65 20.28 -35.80
CA ARG A 140 9.53 21.40 -36.20
C ARG A 140 10.16 22.12 -35.00
N ARG A 141 9.41 22.26 -33.89
CA ARG A 141 9.86 22.98 -32.69
C ARG A 141 10.69 22.10 -31.74
N LEU A 142 10.42 20.79 -31.70
CA LEU A 142 10.97 19.88 -30.69
C LEU A 142 11.89 18.78 -31.25
N GLN A 143 12.12 18.73 -32.57
CA GLN A 143 12.89 17.66 -33.24
C GLN A 143 14.33 17.44 -32.74
N TYR A 144 14.91 18.40 -32.03
CA TYR A 144 16.26 18.28 -31.45
C TYR A 144 16.25 17.92 -29.96
N GLN A 145 15.07 17.84 -29.34
CA GLN A 145 14.92 17.44 -27.96
C GLN A 145 14.91 15.91 -27.87
N GLY A 146 15.93 15.31 -27.26
CA GLY A 146 16.06 13.85 -27.23
C GLY A 146 14.84 13.12 -26.65
N TRP A 147 14.18 13.71 -25.64
CA TRP A 147 12.94 13.14 -25.08
C TRP A 147 11.78 13.12 -26.09
N PHE A 148 11.71 14.09 -27.01
CA PHE A 148 10.69 14.16 -28.05
C PHE A 148 11.01 13.17 -29.16
N THR A 149 12.28 13.04 -29.55
CA THR A 149 12.74 12.02 -30.50
C THR A 149 12.40 10.62 -30.02
N LEU A 150 12.64 10.31 -28.74
CA LEU A 150 12.25 9.04 -28.13
C LEU A 150 10.73 8.83 -28.19
N LEU A 151 9.94 9.82 -27.73
CA LEU A 151 8.48 9.72 -27.78
C LEU A 151 7.94 9.47 -29.21
N LEU A 152 8.50 10.15 -30.21
CA LEU A 152 8.13 9.97 -31.61
C LEU A 152 8.54 8.59 -32.14
N ALA A 153 9.73 8.10 -31.79
CA ALA A 153 10.16 6.75 -32.17
C ALA A 153 9.23 5.69 -31.59
N ASP A 154 8.79 5.85 -30.34
CA ASP A 154 7.86 4.94 -29.66
C ASP A 154 6.50 4.90 -30.35
N VAL A 155 5.97 6.06 -30.72
CA VAL A 155 4.71 6.17 -31.47
C VAL A 155 4.85 5.56 -32.87
N LEU A 156 5.96 5.79 -33.56
CA LEU A 156 6.22 5.18 -34.87
C LEU A 156 6.26 3.65 -34.77
N VAL A 157 6.87 3.08 -33.72
CA VAL A 157 6.85 1.63 -33.48
C VAL A 157 5.43 1.13 -33.23
N ALA A 158 4.65 1.83 -32.39
CA ALA A 158 3.26 1.46 -32.12
C ALA A 158 2.35 1.57 -33.37
N ALA A 159 2.67 2.47 -34.30
CA ALA A 159 2.01 2.60 -35.60
C ALA A 159 2.54 1.60 -36.65
N GLY A 160 3.39 0.63 -36.27
CA GLY A 160 4.00 -0.34 -37.20
C GLY A 160 5.12 0.22 -38.08
N LYS A 161 5.44 1.51 -37.98
CA LYS A 161 6.43 2.23 -38.80
C LYS A 161 7.87 2.08 -38.24
N LYS A 162 8.27 0.86 -37.86
CA LYS A 162 9.54 0.57 -37.18
C LYS A 162 10.79 1.05 -37.95
N VAL A 163 10.81 0.89 -39.28
CA VAL A 163 11.93 1.35 -40.14
C VAL A 163 12.06 2.88 -40.13
N GLN A 164 10.95 3.61 -40.03
CA GLN A 164 10.98 5.08 -39.89
C GLN A 164 11.52 5.48 -38.52
N ALA A 165 11.10 4.78 -37.45
CA ALA A 165 11.61 4.98 -36.11
C ALA A 165 13.14 4.76 -36.05
N LEU A 166 13.62 3.68 -36.68
CA LEU A 166 15.05 3.37 -36.73
C LEU A 166 15.86 4.45 -37.46
N ARG A 167 15.35 4.96 -38.61
CA ARG A 167 15.96 6.08 -39.33
C ARG A 167 16.00 7.36 -38.50
N LEU A 168 14.92 7.66 -37.78
CA LEU A 168 14.84 8.82 -36.88
C LEU A 168 15.91 8.74 -35.78
N LEU A 169 15.99 7.60 -35.08
CA LEU A 169 16.96 7.41 -34.00
C LEU A 169 18.40 7.38 -34.50
N ASN A 170 18.67 6.79 -35.67
CA ASN A 170 20.02 6.80 -36.27
C ASN A 170 20.52 8.24 -36.48
N ARG A 171 19.67 9.13 -37.04
CA ARG A 171 20.00 10.54 -37.22
C ARG A 171 20.21 11.27 -35.89
N ALA A 172 19.38 10.99 -34.90
CA ALA A 172 19.46 11.64 -33.59
C ALA A 172 20.69 11.18 -32.77
N MET A 173 21.03 9.90 -32.87
CA MET A 173 22.19 9.28 -32.24
C MET A 173 23.49 9.88 -32.77
N LYS A 174 23.65 9.98 -34.10
CA LYS A 174 24.84 10.58 -34.75
C LYS A 174 25.07 12.06 -34.42
N ARG A 175 24.02 12.76 -33.95
CA ARG A 175 24.09 14.19 -33.59
C ARG A 175 24.41 14.42 -32.12
N SER A 176 23.77 13.65 -31.24
CA SER A 176 23.75 13.94 -29.80
C SER A 176 24.54 12.95 -28.95
N PHE A 177 24.85 11.76 -29.49
CA PHE A 177 25.55 10.68 -28.77
C PHE A 177 24.97 10.35 -27.39
N ARG A 178 23.66 10.55 -27.20
CA ARG A 178 22.98 10.27 -25.92
C ARG A 178 22.76 8.78 -25.70
N LYS A 179 23.07 8.30 -24.48
CA LYS A 179 22.90 6.89 -24.05
C LYS A 179 21.48 6.38 -24.26
N ASP A 180 20.48 7.14 -23.84
CA ASP A 180 19.06 6.76 -23.93
C ASP A 180 18.56 6.62 -25.38
N VAL A 181 18.99 7.52 -26.28
CA VAL A 181 18.70 7.44 -27.72
C VAL A 181 19.38 6.22 -28.34
N PHE A 182 20.63 5.92 -27.96
CA PHE A 182 21.35 4.76 -28.46
C PHE A 182 20.73 3.43 -27.99
N LEU A 183 20.39 3.33 -26.70
CA LEU A 183 19.68 2.17 -26.16
C LEU A 183 18.37 1.93 -26.91
N ARG A 184 17.58 2.99 -27.14
CA ARG A 184 16.33 2.84 -27.89
C ARG A 184 16.55 2.47 -29.35
N TYR A 185 17.65 2.96 -29.97
CA TYR A 185 18.04 2.56 -31.31
C TYR A 185 18.32 1.05 -31.39
N LEU A 186 19.14 0.51 -30.47
CA LEU A 186 19.44 -0.93 -30.41
C LEU A 186 18.17 -1.75 -30.22
N GLN A 187 17.26 -1.27 -29.35
CA GLN A 187 15.97 -1.92 -29.13
C GLN A 187 15.13 -2.00 -30.40
N ILE A 188 15.00 -0.90 -31.14
CA ILE A 188 14.21 -0.90 -32.37
C ILE A 188 14.91 -1.68 -33.49
N LYS A 189 16.25 -1.69 -33.51
CA LYS A 189 17.01 -2.38 -34.56
C LYS A 189 16.73 -3.88 -34.54
N TYR A 190 16.86 -4.55 -33.39
CA TYR A 190 16.58 -5.99 -33.32
C TYR A 190 15.09 -6.30 -33.61
N LEU A 191 14.17 -5.36 -33.36
CA LEU A 191 12.75 -5.51 -33.73
C LEU A 191 12.49 -5.40 -35.25
N VAL A 192 13.48 -4.96 -36.03
CA VAL A 192 13.42 -4.73 -37.47
C VAL A 192 14.21 -5.79 -38.24
N ASP A 193 15.45 -6.06 -37.84
CA ASP A 193 16.36 -6.96 -38.58
C ASP A 193 16.71 -8.25 -37.83
N GLU A 194 16.13 -8.44 -36.64
CA GLU A 194 16.31 -9.64 -35.79
C GLU A 194 17.76 -9.94 -35.41
N GLN A 195 18.67 -8.97 -35.58
CA GLN A 195 20.07 -9.14 -35.18
C GLN A 195 20.23 -8.99 -33.67
N GLU A 196 21.14 -9.76 -33.10
CA GLU A 196 21.45 -9.70 -31.68
C GLU A 196 21.97 -8.29 -31.29
N PRO A 197 21.46 -7.69 -30.20
CA PRO A 197 21.84 -6.35 -29.78
C PRO A 197 23.34 -6.18 -29.50
N LEU A 198 24.00 -7.20 -28.95
CA LEU A 198 25.42 -7.16 -28.59
C LEU A 198 26.31 -7.08 -29.84
N VAL A 199 26.03 -7.90 -30.85
CA VAL A 199 26.75 -7.88 -32.14
C VAL A 199 26.63 -6.50 -32.78
N THR A 200 25.41 -5.96 -32.81
CA THR A 200 25.16 -4.61 -33.28
C THR A 200 25.96 -3.57 -32.49
N TYR A 201 25.91 -3.64 -31.16
CA TYR A 201 26.57 -2.68 -30.28
C TYR A 201 28.08 -2.61 -30.56
N HIS A 202 28.76 -3.75 -30.57
CA HIS A 202 30.21 -3.80 -30.82
C HIS A 202 30.57 -3.32 -32.23
N PHE A 203 29.79 -3.72 -33.24
CA PHE A 203 29.99 -3.25 -34.61
C PHE A 203 29.87 -1.72 -34.72
N LEU A 204 28.82 -1.14 -34.13
CA LEU A 204 28.60 0.31 -34.17
C LEU A 204 29.62 1.08 -33.36
N ARG A 205 30.05 0.58 -32.19
CA ARG A 205 31.13 1.20 -31.39
C ARG A 205 32.45 1.21 -32.16
N LYS A 206 32.78 0.15 -32.89
CA LYS A 206 33.97 0.10 -33.76
C LYS A 206 33.91 1.15 -34.87
N GLN A 207 32.76 1.33 -35.51
CA GLN A 207 32.58 2.30 -36.59
C GLN A 207 32.43 3.75 -36.10
N MET A 208 31.88 3.94 -34.91
CA MET A 208 31.58 5.24 -34.32
C MET A 208 32.06 5.29 -32.86
N PRO A 209 33.37 5.52 -32.62
CA PRO A 209 33.97 5.51 -31.28
C PRO A 209 33.41 6.55 -30.31
N ARG A 210 32.70 7.58 -30.81
CA ARG A 210 32.02 8.60 -30.01
C ARG A 210 30.68 8.16 -29.44
N LEU A 211 30.17 6.98 -29.81
CA LEU A 211 28.93 6.45 -29.24
C LEU A 211 29.09 6.23 -27.73
N PRO A 212 28.03 6.49 -26.94
CA PRO A 212 28.07 6.32 -25.49
C PRO A 212 28.30 4.84 -25.15
N ASP A 213 29.15 4.61 -24.16
CA ASP A 213 29.32 3.27 -23.58
C ASP A 213 28.05 2.83 -22.86
N LEU A 214 27.74 1.54 -23.01
CA LEU A 214 26.66 0.88 -22.32
C LEU A 214 27.25 0.03 -21.20
N GLU A 215 26.60 0.08 -20.04
CA GLU A 215 27.01 -0.77 -18.92
C GLU A 215 26.60 -2.22 -19.22
N GLU A 216 27.30 -3.16 -18.61
CA GLU A 216 26.97 -4.58 -18.72
C GLU A 216 25.50 -4.86 -18.32
N ALA A 217 24.97 -4.15 -17.34
CA ALA A 217 23.56 -4.25 -16.95
C ALA A 217 22.61 -3.85 -18.10
N ASP A 218 22.94 -2.80 -18.87
CA ASP A 218 22.15 -2.38 -20.03
C ASP A 218 22.16 -3.45 -21.13
N LEU A 219 23.34 -4.02 -21.40
CA LEU A 219 23.52 -5.05 -22.43
C LEU A 219 22.79 -6.33 -22.08
N ARG A 220 22.86 -6.79 -20.83
CA ARG A 220 22.08 -7.93 -20.33
C ARG A 220 20.58 -7.70 -20.48
N GLU A 221 20.10 -6.51 -20.12
CA GLU A 221 18.68 -6.16 -20.25
C GLU A 221 18.22 -6.15 -21.72
N LEU A 222 19.07 -5.70 -22.65
CA LEU A 222 18.81 -5.79 -24.09
C LEU A 222 18.78 -7.24 -24.58
N HIS A 223 19.71 -8.07 -24.14
CA HIS A 223 19.79 -9.49 -24.48
C HIS A 223 18.52 -10.24 -24.06
N ILE A 224 18.09 -10.08 -22.81
CA ILE A 224 16.86 -10.73 -22.32
C ILE A 224 15.64 -10.27 -23.11
N LYS A 225 15.50 -8.96 -23.40
CA LYS A 225 14.39 -8.45 -24.22
C LYS A 225 14.40 -9.01 -25.63
N TYR A 226 15.58 -9.16 -26.23
CA TYR A 226 15.76 -9.77 -27.54
C TYR A 226 15.32 -11.25 -27.53
N LEU A 227 15.77 -12.04 -26.56
CA LEU A 227 15.38 -13.45 -26.45
C LEU A 227 13.87 -13.61 -26.23
N ILE A 228 13.27 -12.79 -25.37
CA ILE A 228 11.81 -12.74 -25.16
C ILE A 228 11.08 -12.38 -26.46
N HIS A 229 11.57 -11.38 -27.20
CA HIS A 229 10.97 -10.99 -28.48
C HIS A 229 10.98 -12.13 -29.50
N ARG A 230 12.09 -12.89 -29.53
CA ARG A 230 12.27 -14.07 -30.37
C ARG A 230 11.50 -15.30 -29.86
N GLN A 231 10.77 -15.18 -28.75
CA GLN A 231 10.10 -16.29 -28.08
C GLN A 231 11.06 -17.42 -27.69
N ASN A 232 12.35 -17.10 -27.52
CA ASN A 232 13.36 -18.05 -27.06
C ASN A 232 13.36 -18.08 -25.52
N TRP A 233 12.25 -18.56 -24.97
CA TRP A 233 11.97 -18.54 -23.53
C TRP A 233 13.01 -19.31 -22.71
N LYS A 234 13.46 -20.47 -23.23
CA LYS A 234 14.45 -21.33 -22.57
C LYS A 234 15.80 -20.64 -22.41
N GLU A 235 16.29 -20.01 -23.48
CA GLU A 235 17.57 -19.30 -23.39
C GLU A 235 17.46 -18.01 -22.58
N ALA A 236 16.29 -17.33 -22.65
CA ALA A 236 16.02 -16.16 -21.82
C ALA A 236 16.09 -16.52 -20.33
N GLU A 237 15.43 -17.61 -19.95
CA GLU A 237 15.46 -18.12 -18.58
C GLU A 237 16.87 -18.49 -18.13
N LYS A 238 17.58 -19.30 -18.93
CA LYS A 238 18.97 -19.70 -18.63
C LYS A 238 19.87 -18.47 -18.44
N SER A 239 19.72 -17.47 -19.31
CA SER A 239 20.46 -16.21 -19.21
C SER A 239 20.12 -15.46 -17.92
N ILE A 240 18.83 -15.30 -17.59
CA ILE A 240 18.41 -14.64 -16.34
C ILE A 240 18.96 -15.39 -15.11
N ILE A 241 18.86 -16.72 -15.07
CA ILE A 241 19.38 -17.53 -13.96
C ILE A 241 20.88 -17.30 -13.78
N SER A 242 21.66 -17.27 -14.86
CA SER A 242 23.09 -16.95 -14.77
C SER A 242 23.35 -15.55 -14.22
N TYR A 243 22.48 -14.58 -14.51
CA TYR A 243 22.59 -13.20 -14.02
C TYR A 243 22.15 -13.02 -12.56
N ILE A 244 21.31 -13.90 -12.02
CA ILE A 244 20.91 -13.87 -10.60
C ILE A 244 22.13 -14.06 -9.67
N HIS A 245 23.17 -14.76 -10.13
CA HIS A 245 24.40 -14.95 -9.36
C HIS A 245 25.31 -13.71 -9.33
N LEU A 246 25.01 -12.69 -10.15
CA LEU A 246 25.76 -11.43 -10.17
C LEU A 246 25.27 -10.52 -9.03
N THR A 247 26.18 -10.13 -8.14
CA THR A 247 25.92 -9.12 -7.11
C THR A 247 26.35 -7.74 -7.63
N PRO A 248 25.61 -6.65 -7.33
CA PRO A 248 24.43 -6.52 -6.47
C PRO A 248 23.08 -6.79 -7.16
N ASP A 249 23.05 -7.13 -8.45
CA ASP A 249 21.82 -7.17 -9.28
C ASP A 249 20.89 -8.38 -9.02
N LYS A 250 21.23 -9.27 -8.10
CA LYS A 250 20.47 -10.51 -7.79
C LYS A 250 18.96 -10.28 -7.67
N LEU A 251 18.53 -9.25 -6.93
CA LEU A 251 17.11 -8.98 -6.71
C LEU A 251 16.42 -8.54 -8.01
N HIS A 252 17.07 -7.69 -8.81
CA HIS A 252 16.57 -7.26 -10.12
C HIS A 252 16.36 -8.44 -11.05
N TRP A 253 17.35 -9.34 -11.18
CA TRP A 253 17.24 -10.51 -12.05
C TRP A 253 16.23 -11.54 -11.52
N THR A 254 16.06 -11.66 -10.21
CA THR A 254 15.01 -12.52 -9.65
C THR A 254 13.61 -11.98 -10.03
N ARG A 255 13.40 -10.65 -10.01
CA ARG A 255 12.15 -10.05 -10.50
C ARG A 255 11.95 -10.28 -12.00
N ARG A 256 13.01 -10.20 -12.80
CA ARG A 256 12.95 -10.55 -14.24
C ARG A 256 12.56 -12.00 -14.48
N LEU A 257 13.02 -12.92 -13.65
CA LEU A 257 12.61 -14.32 -13.73
C LEU A 257 11.12 -14.48 -13.42
N LEU A 258 10.62 -13.80 -12.39
CA LEU A 258 9.18 -13.78 -12.08
C LEU A 258 8.36 -13.23 -13.26
N ASP A 259 8.77 -12.12 -13.86
CA ASP A 259 8.12 -11.54 -15.05
C ASP A 259 8.07 -12.54 -16.21
N LEU A 260 9.17 -13.27 -16.43
CA LEU A 260 9.24 -14.30 -17.47
C LEU A 260 8.27 -15.45 -17.19
N LYS A 261 8.24 -15.98 -15.96
CA LYS A 261 7.38 -17.11 -15.58
C LYS A 261 5.89 -16.77 -15.67
N GLU A 262 5.51 -15.54 -15.31
CA GLU A 262 4.15 -15.05 -15.54
C GLU A 262 3.81 -14.95 -17.03
N ALA A 263 4.73 -14.40 -17.85
CA ALA A 263 4.50 -14.22 -19.28
C ALA A 263 4.36 -15.55 -20.04
N THR A 264 5.08 -16.59 -19.60
CA THR A 264 5.03 -17.94 -20.19
C THR A 264 3.94 -18.83 -19.58
N GLY A 265 3.30 -18.41 -18.49
CA GLY A 265 2.27 -19.18 -17.79
C GLY A 265 2.81 -20.36 -16.97
N TYR A 266 4.10 -20.38 -16.64
CA TYR A 266 4.71 -21.38 -15.74
C TYR A 266 4.43 -21.01 -14.29
N TRP A 267 3.16 -21.16 -13.90
CA TRP A 267 2.61 -20.66 -12.65
C TRP A 267 3.15 -21.36 -11.40
N ASP A 268 3.48 -22.65 -11.49
CA ASP A 268 4.02 -23.40 -10.35
C ASP A 268 5.43 -22.92 -10.00
N GLU A 269 6.28 -22.72 -11.01
CA GLU A 269 7.62 -22.14 -10.83
C GLU A 269 7.55 -20.68 -10.38
N PHE A 270 6.59 -19.90 -10.90
CA PHE A 270 6.34 -18.54 -10.43
C PHE A 270 6.05 -18.53 -8.93
N GLU A 271 5.14 -19.39 -8.45
CA GLU A 271 4.79 -19.46 -7.03
C GLU A 271 6.01 -19.80 -6.18
N GLU A 272 6.78 -20.82 -6.56
CA GLU A 272 7.99 -21.24 -5.83
C GLU A 272 8.99 -20.09 -5.68
N ILE A 273 9.31 -19.42 -6.79
CA ILE A 273 10.26 -18.31 -6.82
C ILE A 273 9.71 -17.11 -6.03
N ALA A 274 8.44 -16.76 -6.21
CA ALA A 274 7.81 -15.62 -5.55
C ALA A 274 7.73 -15.81 -4.04
N VAL A 275 7.37 -17.01 -3.57
CA VAL A 275 7.34 -17.37 -2.15
C VAL A 275 8.73 -17.25 -1.54
N LYS A 276 9.76 -17.83 -2.16
CA LYS A 276 11.14 -17.76 -1.67
C LYS A 276 11.66 -16.32 -1.66
N TYR A 277 11.36 -15.53 -2.69
CA TYR A 277 11.74 -14.13 -2.78
C TYR A 277 11.07 -13.29 -1.69
N PHE A 278 9.74 -13.42 -1.54
CA PHE A 278 8.96 -12.69 -0.55
C PHE A 278 9.39 -13.00 0.88
N LEU A 279 9.73 -14.26 1.17
CA LEU A 279 10.22 -14.67 2.49
C LEU A 279 11.52 -13.97 2.91
N GLY A 280 12.37 -13.56 1.96
CA GLY A 280 13.60 -12.81 2.24
C GLY A 280 13.48 -11.30 1.98
N ASN A 281 12.44 -10.85 1.26
CA ASN A 281 12.25 -9.45 0.86
C ASN A 281 10.79 -9.01 1.03
N PRO A 282 10.22 -9.07 2.27
CA PRO A 282 8.82 -8.73 2.51
C PRO A 282 8.45 -7.28 2.17
N SER A 283 9.42 -6.37 2.14
CA SER A 283 9.25 -4.96 1.80
C SER A 283 9.10 -4.69 0.30
N ASP A 284 9.31 -5.69 -0.57
CA ASP A 284 9.02 -5.57 -2.01
C ASP A 284 7.52 -5.75 -2.28
N PHE A 285 6.79 -4.64 -2.16
CA PHE A 285 5.33 -4.60 -2.32
C PHE A 285 4.84 -5.02 -3.71
N ASP A 286 5.67 -4.92 -4.75
CA ASP A 286 5.30 -5.33 -6.11
C ASP A 286 5.17 -6.86 -6.19
N VAL A 287 6.20 -7.57 -5.74
CA VAL A 287 6.19 -9.05 -5.72
C VAL A 287 5.15 -9.57 -4.73
N ALA A 288 5.04 -8.95 -3.55
CA ALA A 288 4.03 -9.34 -2.56
C ALA A 288 2.61 -9.20 -3.11
N HIS A 289 2.30 -8.10 -3.81
CA HIS A 289 0.98 -7.91 -4.42
C HIS A 289 0.70 -8.93 -5.53
N ARG A 290 1.70 -9.20 -6.40
CA ARG A 290 1.56 -10.23 -7.45
C ARG A 290 1.27 -11.61 -6.85
N LEU A 291 2.02 -12.01 -5.82
CA LEU A 291 1.82 -13.27 -5.12
C LEU A 291 0.47 -13.35 -4.39
N GLU A 292 0.05 -12.26 -3.73
CA GLU A 292 -1.27 -12.16 -3.11
C GLU A 292 -2.39 -12.36 -4.14
N GLN A 293 -2.35 -11.62 -5.27
CA GLN A 293 -3.35 -11.76 -6.32
C GLN A 293 -3.34 -13.17 -6.94
N PHE A 294 -2.14 -13.75 -7.13
CA PHE A 294 -1.97 -15.10 -7.63
C PHE A 294 -2.69 -16.14 -6.74
N LEU A 295 -2.56 -16.05 -5.42
CA LEU A 295 -3.19 -16.96 -4.46
C LEU A 295 -4.70 -16.68 -4.33
N ILE A 296 -5.12 -15.41 -4.29
CA ILE A 296 -6.54 -15.03 -4.23
C ILE A 296 -7.30 -15.55 -5.44
N ASN A 297 -6.75 -15.38 -6.65
CA ASN A 297 -7.40 -15.83 -7.90
C ASN A 297 -7.55 -17.35 -7.98
N ARG A 298 -6.78 -18.10 -7.18
CA ARG A 298 -6.86 -19.56 -7.05
C ARG A 298 -7.64 -20.03 -5.82
N PHE A 299 -8.34 -19.12 -5.14
CA PHE A 299 -9.06 -19.39 -3.88
C PHE A 299 -8.17 -19.89 -2.73
N ARG A 300 -6.85 -19.67 -2.82
CA ARG A 300 -5.83 -20.08 -1.83
C ARG A 300 -5.49 -18.96 -0.86
N LEU A 301 -6.51 -18.22 -0.42
CA LEU A 301 -6.35 -17.15 0.57
C LEU A 301 -5.77 -17.63 1.92
N PRO A 302 -6.08 -18.84 2.42
CA PRO A 302 -5.43 -19.38 3.62
C PRO A 302 -3.90 -19.49 3.49
N ASP A 303 -3.40 -19.85 2.31
CA ASP A 303 -1.96 -20.03 2.07
C ASP A 303 -1.21 -18.70 2.10
N TRP A 304 -1.85 -17.63 1.61
CA TRP A 304 -1.32 -16.26 1.76
C TRP A 304 -1.18 -15.86 3.22
N PHE A 305 -2.17 -16.22 4.06
CA PHE A 305 -2.11 -15.94 5.49
C PHE A 305 -0.99 -16.72 6.18
N GLU A 306 -0.83 -18.00 5.85
CA GLU A 306 0.26 -18.82 6.37
C GLU A 306 1.62 -18.30 5.92
N LEU A 307 1.71 -17.77 4.69
CA LEU A 307 2.92 -17.11 4.22
C LEU A 307 3.22 -15.84 5.01
N LEU A 308 2.24 -14.95 5.18
CA LEU A 308 2.38 -13.75 6.02
C LEU A 308 2.82 -14.10 7.44
N ARG A 309 2.26 -15.19 8.02
CA ARG A 309 2.66 -15.72 9.32
C ARG A 309 4.12 -16.12 9.34
N LYS A 310 4.55 -16.98 8.40
CA LYS A 310 5.94 -17.44 8.30
C LYS A 310 6.92 -16.28 8.13
N THR A 311 6.57 -15.31 7.30
CA THR A 311 7.42 -14.14 7.07
C THR A 311 7.45 -13.22 8.29
N PHE A 312 6.32 -12.99 8.97
CA PHE A 312 6.27 -12.18 10.19
C PHE A 312 7.11 -12.80 11.31
N VAL A 313 7.07 -14.13 11.48
CA VAL A 313 7.91 -14.83 12.46
C VAL A 313 9.41 -14.63 12.17
N ARG A 314 9.81 -14.60 10.90
CA ARG A 314 11.22 -14.35 10.49
C ARG A 314 11.62 -12.88 10.61
N HIS A 315 10.69 -11.97 10.35
CA HIS A 315 10.92 -10.53 10.29
C HIS A 315 9.89 -9.76 11.13
N PRO A 316 9.84 -9.99 12.46
CA PRO A 316 8.75 -9.47 13.31
C PRO A 316 8.77 -7.95 13.48
N VAL A 317 9.85 -7.29 13.09
CA VAL A 317 10.03 -5.83 13.16
C VAL A 317 9.97 -5.15 11.80
N ASP A 318 9.69 -5.88 10.72
CA ASP A 318 9.57 -5.27 9.40
C ASP A 318 8.30 -4.41 9.31
N PRO A 319 8.41 -3.09 9.07
CA PRO A 319 7.26 -2.20 9.02
C PRO A 319 6.27 -2.52 7.88
N ALA A 320 6.69 -3.25 6.85
CA ALA A 320 5.83 -3.61 5.72
C ALA A 320 4.60 -4.43 6.16
N PHE A 321 4.72 -5.22 7.24
CA PHE A 321 3.61 -6.02 7.75
C PHE A 321 2.41 -5.19 8.20
N PHE A 322 2.61 -4.00 8.76
CA PHE A 322 1.50 -3.13 9.13
C PHE A 322 0.61 -2.81 7.94
N ARG A 323 1.21 -2.63 6.75
CA ARG A 323 0.46 -2.34 5.52
C ARG A 323 -0.31 -3.57 5.05
N TYR A 324 0.34 -4.73 4.89
CA TYR A 324 -0.34 -5.94 4.41
C TYR A 324 -1.49 -6.33 5.32
N LEU A 325 -1.24 -6.28 6.63
CA LEU A 325 -2.22 -6.73 7.60
C LEU A 325 -3.38 -5.74 7.74
N ARG A 326 -3.14 -4.42 7.69
CA ARG A 326 -4.25 -3.44 7.66
C ARG A 326 -5.11 -3.57 6.41
N LEU A 327 -4.51 -3.74 5.24
CA LEU A 327 -5.26 -3.94 4.00
C LEU A 327 -6.15 -5.19 4.09
N PHE A 328 -5.63 -6.27 4.67
CA PHE A 328 -6.36 -7.51 4.82
C PHE A 328 -7.45 -7.47 5.90
N TYR A 329 -7.15 -6.85 7.04
CA TYR A 329 -8.01 -6.85 8.22
C TYR A 329 -8.93 -5.63 8.35
N GLN A 330 -8.94 -4.71 7.37
CA GLN A 330 -9.69 -3.44 7.40
C GLN A 330 -11.18 -3.56 7.77
N LYS A 331 -11.79 -4.74 7.56
CA LYS A 331 -13.20 -5.04 7.93
C LYS A 331 -13.40 -6.44 8.52
N ARG A 332 -12.31 -7.09 8.97
CA ARG A 332 -12.33 -8.47 9.47
C ARG A 332 -11.97 -8.51 10.95
N ASP A 333 -12.16 -9.68 11.55
CA ASP A 333 -11.75 -9.95 12.91
C ASP A 333 -10.23 -10.15 12.99
N TRP A 334 -9.55 -9.29 13.74
CA TRP A 334 -8.09 -9.28 13.85
C TRP A 334 -7.52 -10.44 14.68
N LEU A 335 -8.35 -11.12 15.47
CA LEU A 335 -7.98 -12.29 16.28
C LEU A 335 -8.53 -13.60 15.70
N GLN A 336 -9.17 -13.58 14.53
CA GLN A 336 -9.87 -14.73 13.96
C GLN A 336 -8.97 -15.96 13.81
N ASN A 337 -7.72 -15.74 13.41
CA ASN A 337 -6.78 -16.80 13.07
C ASN A 337 -5.86 -17.22 14.23
N SER A 338 -6.03 -16.61 15.41
CA SER A 338 -5.28 -17.05 16.59
C SER A 338 -5.72 -18.45 16.98
N HIS A 339 -4.75 -19.35 17.12
CA HIS A 339 -4.95 -20.72 17.57
C HIS A 339 -4.98 -20.85 19.10
N LEU A 340 -4.89 -19.73 19.83
CA LEU A 340 -4.97 -19.74 21.28
C LEU A 340 -6.37 -20.14 21.77
N SER A 341 -6.37 -21.05 22.74
CA SER A 341 -7.53 -21.31 23.60
C SER A 341 -7.58 -20.30 24.75
N LEU A 342 -8.73 -20.21 25.42
CA LEU A 342 -8.87 -19.36 26.60
C LEU A 342 -7.88 -19.76 27.71
N GLU A 343 -7.68 -21.06 27.91
CA GLU A 343 -6.79 -21.63 28.93
C GLU A 343 -5.32 -21.29 28.64
N SER A 344 -4.89 -21.44 27.38
CA SER A 344 -3.53 -21.09 26.98
C SER A 344 -3.28 -19.59 27.09
N TYR A 345 -4.27 -18.78 26.72
CA TYR A 345 -4.22 -17.33 26.90
C TYR A 345 -4.11 -16.95 28.39
N LEU A 346 -4.94 -17.54 29.26
CA LEU A 346 -4.91 -17.29 30.71
C LEU A 346 -3.57 -17.68 31.35
N ALA A 347 -2.99 -18.81 30.93
CA ALA A 347 -1.67 -19.22 31.39
C ALA A 347 -0.59 -18.18 31.06
N GLN A 348 -0.66 -17.55 29.88
CA GLN A 348 0.28 -16.49 29.50
C GLN A 348 0.03 -15.21 30.30
N VAL A 349 -1.22 -14.82 30.53
CA VAL A 349 -1.55 -13.64 31.36
C VAL A 349 -1.07 -13.81 32.80
N ALA A 350 -1.18 -15.01 33.36
CA ALA A 350 -0.71 -15.30 34.72
C ALA A 350 0.81 -15.10 34.87
N VAL A 351 1.59 -15.47 33.85
CA VAL A 351 3.05 -15.26 33.82
C VAL A 351 3.40 -13.76 33.77
N LEU A 352 2.61 -12.97 33.06
CA LEU A 352 2.81 -11.53 32.93
C LEU A 352 2.49 -10.75 34.21
N GLN A 353 1.84 -11.39 35.19
CA GLN A 353 1.42 -10.77 36.46
C GLN A 353 0.71 -9.42 36.28
N VAL A 354 -0.12 -9.34 35.23
CA VAL A 354 -0.83 -8.11 34.88
C VAL A 354 -1.74 -7.71 36.03
N GLU A 355 -1.41 -6.60 36.71
CA GLU A 355 -2.23 -6.05 37.78
C GLU A 355 -3.60 -5.59 37.24
N ALA A 356 -4.60 -5.51 38.12
CA ALA A 356 -5.89 -4.93 37.74
C ALA A 356 -5.68 -3.48 37.24
N PRO A 357 -6.41 -3.03 36.21
CA PRO A 357 -6.21 -1.70 35.63
C PRO A 357 -6.30 -0.60 36.71
N ASP A 358 -5.37 0.36 36.72
CA ASP A 358 -5.37 1.45 37.70
C ASP A 358 -6.58 2.38 37.44
N ASN A 359 -7.57 2.30 38.32
CA ASN A 359 -8.81 3.07 38.24
C ASN A 359 -8.62 4.58 38.43
N ARG A 360 -7.44 5.03 38.88
CA ARG A 360 -7.13 6.47 39.03
C ARG A 360 -6.83 7.13 37.69
N ILE A 361 -6.61 6.35 36.63
CA ILE A 361 -6.48 6.85 35.26
C ILE A 361 -7.89 7.22 34.75
N SER A 362 -8.39 8.38 35.20
CA SER A 362 -9.76 8.86 34.92
C SER A 362 -10.06 9.11 33.44
N ARG A 363 -9.03 9.13 32.58
CA ARG A 363 -9.13 9.27 31.13
C ARG A 363 -8.45 8.08 30.49
N TRP A 364 -9.17 7.37 29.63
CA TRP A 364 -8.64 6.35 28.72
C TRP A 364 -7.35 6.85 28.06
N GLN A 365 -6.19 6.44 28.57
CA GLN A 365 -4.91 6.92 28.07
C GLN A 365 -4.64 6.20 26.76
N LYS A 366 -4.68 6.99 25.68
CA LYS A 366 -4.57 6.49 24.31
C LYS A 366 -3.11 6.45 23.93
N ILE A 367 -2.50 5.27 23.92
CA ILE A 367 -1.24 5.11 23.18
C ILE A 367 -1.53 4.82 21.70
N PRO A 368 -0.55 5.02 20.79
CA PRO A 368 -0.83 4.98 19.36
C PRO A 368 -1.48 3.66 18.93
N ARG A 369 -2.56 3.76 18.13
CA ARG A 369 -3.33 2.61 17.59
C ARG A 369 -2.45 1.47 17.07
N TYR A 370 -1.37 1.80 16.37
CA TYR A 370 -0.49 0.81 15.74
C TYR A 370 0.19 -0.12 16.77
N VAL A 371 0.33 0.32 18.02
CA VAL A 371 0.89 -0.48 19.12
C VAL A 371 -0.05 -1.64 19.47
N LEU A 372 -1.35 -1.37 19.58
CA LEU A 372 -2.37 -2.39 19.79
C LEU A 372 -2.50 -3.32 18.58
N GLU A 373 -2.45 -2.77 17.37
CA GLU A 373 -2.43 -3.55 16.14
C GLU A 373 -1.26 -4.54 16.11
N TYR A 374 -0.06 -4.08 16.49
CA TYR A 374 1.12 -4.93 16.57
C TYR A 374 0.95 -6.05 17.60
N LEU A 375 0.47 -5.72 18.81
CA LEU A 375 0.21 -6.72 19.86
C LEU A 375 -0.73 -7.81 19.37
N VAL A 376 -1.85 -7.42 18.75
CA VAL A 376 -2.85 -8.35 18.23
C VAL A 376 -2.31 -9.20 17.09
N PHE A 377 -1.54 -8.61 16.16
CA PHE A 377 -0.89 -9.37 15.09
C PHE A 377 0.14 -10.34 15.60
N TYR A 378 0.98 -9.89 16.53
CA TYR A 378 1.99 -10.73 17.15
C TYR A 378 1.31 -11.92 17.84
N LEU A 379 0.27 -11.67 18.64
CA LEU A 379 -0.52 -12.71 19.30
C LEU A 379 -1.15 -13.67 18.30
N ASN A 380 -1.72 -13.16 17.21
CA ASN A 380 -2.37 -13.97 16.19
C ASN A 380 -1.37 -14.88 15.45
N PHE A 381 -0.22 -14.35 15.04
CA PHE A 381 0.77 -15.10 14.25
C PHE A 381 1.69 -16.02 15.05
N THR A 382 1.98 -15.65 16.30
CA THR A 382 2.92 -16.39 17.14
C THR A 382 2.23 -17.19 18.23
N ASN A 383 0.93 -16.96 18.47
CA ASN A 383 0.19 -17.49 19.63
C ASN A 383 0.86 -17.13 20.97
N ARG A 384 1.60 -16.02 21.01
CA ARG A 384 2.29 -15.54 22.21
C ARG A 384 1.89 -14.10 22.51
N LEU A 385 1.53 -13.85 23.76
CA LEU A 385 1.33 -12.53 24.34
C LEU A 385 2.69 -12.00 24.83
N LEU A 386 3.02 -10.76 24.47
CA LEU A 386 4.27 -10.11 24.85
C LEU A 386 4.17 -9.49 26.25
N SER A 387 5.28 -9.28 26.95
CA SER A 387 5.28 -8.34 28.08
C SER A 387 5.28 -6.88 27.58
N PRO A 388 4.93 -5.88 28.42
CA PRO A 388 5.06 -4.47 28.05
C PRO A 388 6.46 -4.10 27.55
N GLU A 389 7.51 -4.62 28.20
CA GLU A 389 8.92 -4.39 27.85
C GLU A 389 9.27 -5.00 26.49
N GLU A 390 8.85 -6.26 26.26
CA GLU A 390 9.10 -6.93 24.98
C GLU A 390 8.36 -6.24 23.83
N LEU A 391 7.12 -5.82 24.08
CA LEU A 391 6.31 -5.07 23.13
C LEU A 391 6.95 -3.72 22.80
N PHE A 392 7.38 -2.97 23.82
CA PHE A 392 8.07 -1.70 23.63
C PHE A 392 9.34 -1.86 22.80
N GLY A 393 10.21 -2.80 23.18
CA GLY A 393 11.47 -3.05 22.47
C GLY A 393 11.27 -3.44 21.00
N LYS A 394 10.23 -4.23 20.68
CA LYS A 394 9.88 -4.56 19.30
C LYS A 394 9.35 -3.34 18.53
N ILE A 395 8.54 -2.51 19.18
CA ILE A 395 7.95 -1.34 18.53
C ILE A 395 8.99 -0.25 18.27
N VAL A 396 9.94 -0.03 19.18
CA VAL A 396 11.05 0.91 18.95
C VAL A 396 11.85 0.48 17.71
N GLN A 397 12.15 -0.81 17.55
CA GLN A 397 12.82 -1.32 16.34
C GLN A 397 12.00 -1.11 15.06
N VAL A 398 10.67 -1.24 15.14
CA VAL A 398 9.77 -0.91 14.03
C VAL A 398 9.80 0.60 13.74
N GLN A 399 9.84 1.47 14.76
CA GLN A 399 9.91 2.92 14.63
C GLN A 399 11.23 3.38 14.01
N ASP A 400 12.36 2.77 14.37
CA ASP A 400 13.67 3.02 13.76
C ASP A 400 13.64 2.75 12.24
N GLY A 401 12.92 1.69 11.84
CA GLY A 401 12.67 1.38 10.43
C GLY A 401 11.58 2.26 9.77
N ASN A 402 10.83 3.05 10.54
CA ASN A 402 9.72 3.86 10.05
C ASN A 402 9.49 5.12 10.92
N PRO A 403 10.25 6.22 10.69
CA PRO A 403 10.17 7.47 11.45
C PRO A 403 8.86 8.26 11.20
N ARG A 404 7.81 7.59 10.71
CA ARG A 404 6.46 8.12 10.56
C ARG A 404 5.53 7.71 11.70
N LEU A 405 5.90 6.71 12.51
CA LEU A 405 5.11 6.25 13.64
C LEU A 405 5.25 7.21 14.83
N LEU A 406 4.14 7.50 15.51
CA LEU A 406 4.14 8.40 16.67
C LEU A 406 4.93 7.77 17.82
N PRO A 407 5.87 8.50 18.44
CA PRO A 407 6.54 8.02 19.65
C PRO A 407 5.56 7.96 20.84
N PHE A 408 5.87 7.12 21.82
CA PHE A 408 5.18 7.03 23.11
C PHE A 408 6.19 6.51 24.16
N ASP A 409 5.90 6.72 25.44
CA ASP A 409 6.78 6.30 26.54
C ASP A 409 6.52 4.86 26.98
N GLU A 410 7.56 4.17 27.44
CA GLU A 410 7.41 2.81 27.97
C GLU A 410 6.50 2.78 29.21
N ASN A 411 6.57 3.79 30.09
CA ASN A 411 5.72 3.87 31.27
C ASN A 411 4.26 4.09 30.88
N ASP A 412 4.00 4.90 29.85
CA ASP A 412 2.65 5.08 29.32
C ASP A 412 2.08 3.74 28.83
N LEU A 413 2.90 2.92 28.15
CA LEU A 413 2.50 1.59 27.74
C LEU A 413 2.21 0.68 28.94
N LYS A 414 3.10 0.64 29.95
CA LYS A 414 2.90 -0.17 31.15
C LYS A 414 1.60 0.16 31.88
N GLN A 415 1.26 1.45 31.96
CA GLN A 415 0.03 1.91 32.61
C GLN A 415 -1.24 1.44 31.88
N VAL A 416 -1.23 1.41 30.54
CA VAL A 416 -2.43 1.05 29.75
C VAL A 416 -2.49 -0.42 29.37
N TYR A 417 -1.37 -1.14 29.41
CA TYR A 417 -1.25 -2.53 28.99
C TYR A 417 -2.29 -3.46 29.65
N PRO A 418 -2.57 -3.36 30.96
CA PRO A 418 -3.60 -4.17 31.61
C PRO A 418 -4.99 -4.05 30.98
N GLN A 419 -5.38 -2.85 30.58
CA GLN A 419 -6.69 -2.58 29.98
C GLN A 419 -6.84 -3.31 28.63
N TRP A 420 -5.74 -3.44 27.89
CA TRP A 420 -5.71 -4.08 26.59
C TRP A 420 -5.71 -5.60 26.68
N VAL A 421 -4.94 -6.14 27.61
CA VAL A 421 -4.98 -7.56 27.96
C VAL A 421 -6.42 -7.91 28.37
N PHE A 422 -7.03 -7.13 29.26
CA PHE A 422 -8.42 -7.33 29.66
C PHE A 422 -9.38 -7.34 28.47
N ALA A 423 -9.25 -6.42 27.51
CA ALA A 423 -10.11 -6.42 26.33
C ALA A 423 -9.93 -7.64 25.42
N ILE A 424 -8.69 -8.11 25.25
CA ILE A 424 -8.39 -9.34 24.51
C ILE A 424 -8.96 -10.57 25.25
N HIS A 425 -8.91 -10.57 26.58
CA HIS A 425 -9.52 -11.62 27.40
C HIS A 425 -11.01 -11.77 27.08
N PHE A 426 -11.78 -10.67 27.00
CA PHE A 426 -13.20 -10.70 26.61
C PHE A 426 -13.44 -11.43 25.29
N TYR A 427 -12.59 -11.22 24.29
CA TYR A 427 -12.71 -11.92 23.01
C TYR A 427 -12.60 -13.45 23.19
N PHE A 428 -11.61 -13.96 23.93
CA PHE A 428 -11.42 -15.40 24.13
C PHE A 428 -12.53 -16.04 24.99
N VAL A 429 -13.06 -15.29 25.96
CA VAL A 429 -14.22 -15.73 26.76
C VAL A 429 -15.44 -15.94 25.87
N PHE A 430 -15.77 -14.95 25.05
CA PHE A 430 -16.89 -15.06 24.10
C PHE A 430 -16.63 -16.14 23.04
N LYS A 431 -15.37 -16.31 22.60
CA LYS A 431 -14.97 -17.36 21.65
C LYS A 431 -15.26 -18.76 22.18
N LYS A 432 -15.11 -18.96 23.50
CA LYS A 432 -15.47 -20.21 24.18
C LYS A 432 -16.98 -20.33 24.44
N ALA A 433 -17.64 -19.22 24.78
CA ALA A 433 -19.01 -19.23 25.31
C ALA A 433 -20.12 -19.17 24.25
N VAL A 434 -19.85 -18.63 23.04
CA VAL A 434 -20.89 -18.31 22.06
C VAL A 434 -20.59 -18.94 20.70
N GLN A 435 -21.62 -19.49 20.05
CA GLN A 435 -21.54 -20.11 18.71
C GLN A 435 -21.71 -19.11 17.55
N VAL A 436 -21.70 -17.80 17.82
CA VAL A 436 -21.84 -16.76 16.79
C VAL A 436 -20.47 -16.25 16.38
N ARG A 437 -20.38 -15.69 15.16
CA ARG A 437 -19.12 -15.12 14.69
C ARG A 437 -18.75 -13.89 15.51
N LEU A 438 -17.53 -13.88 16.01
CA LEU A 438 -16.96 -12.80 16.80
C LEU A 438 -16.05 -11.93 15.93
N MET A 439 -15.86 -10.69 16.36
CA MET A 439 -14.86 -9.80 15.79
C MET A 439 -14.21 -8.95 16.90
N PHE A 440 -12.88 -8.97 16.96
CA PHE A 440 -12.09 -7.98 17.67
C PHE A 440 -11.52 -6.97 16.67
N HIS A 441 -11.72 -5.67 16.93
CA HIS A 441 -11.20 -4.61 16.09
C HIS A 441 -10.46 -3.56 16.95
N PRO A 442 -9.12 -3.42 16.80
CA PRO A 442 -8.33 -2.47 17.57
C PRO A 442 -8.90 -1.05 17.57
N ASP A 443 -9.46 -0.58 16.46
CA ASP A 443 -10.08 0.75 16.39
C ASP A 443 -11.32 0.92 17.25
N LEU A 444 -12.21 -0.07 17.23
CA LEU A 444 -13.45 0.05 17.97
C LEU A 444 -13.16 0.02 19.47
N PHE A 445 -12.17 -0.78 19.86
CA PHE A 445 -11.67 -0.79 21.22
C PHE A 445 -10.98 0.53 21.59
N HIS A 446 -10.04 1.00 20.77
CA HIS A 446 -9.26 2.20 21.05
C HIS A 446 -10.11 3.49 21.06
N GLN A 447 -11.10 3.59 20.18
CA GLN A 447 -11.95 4.78 20.03
C GLN A 447 -13.17 4.76 20.95
N TYR A 448 -13.81 3.60 21.11
CA TYR A 448 -15.13 3.49 21.72
C TYR A 448 -15.20 2.48 22.88
N GLY A 449 -14.09 1.84 23.26
CA GLY A 449 -14.09 0.85 24.33
C GLY A 449 -14.79 -0.47 23.98
N VAL A 450 -15.05 -0.72 22.70
CA VAL A 450 -15.73 -1.94 22.26
C VAL A 450 -14.77 -3.13 22.31
N GLY A 451 -15.00 -4.06 23.22
CA GLY A 451 -14.15 -5.24 23.41
C GLY A 451 -14.45 -6.38 22.42
N VAL A 452 -15.71 -6.55 22.00
CA VAL A 452 -16.07 -7.55 21.00
C VAL A 452 -17.30 -7.12 20.20
N VAL A 453 -17.37 -7.56 18.94
CA VAL A 453 -18.57 -7.43 18.10
C VAL A 453 -19.12 -8.81 17.76
N LEU A 454 -20.38 -9.06 18.10
CA LEU A 454 -21.11 -10.27 17.71
C LEU A 454 -21.79 -10.06 16.36
N LYS A 455 -21.56 -10.97 15.41
CA LYS A 455 -22.18 -10.94 14.09
C LYS A 455 -23.29 -11.97 13.98
N PHE A 456 -24.52 -11.48 13.89
CA PHE A 456 -25.72 -12.25 13.59
C PHE A 456 -26.15 -12.07 12.11
N PRO A 457 -27.02 -12.94 11.56
CA PRO A 457 -27.43 -12.84 10.15
C PRO A 457 -28.04 -11.50 9.72
N ARG A 458 -28.68 -10.75 10.64
CA ARG A 458 -29.37 -9.48 10.33
C ARG A 458 -28.91 -8.28 11.18
N GLN A 459 -27.93 -8.46 12.07
CA GLN A 459 -27.48 -7.38 12.96
C GLN A 459 -26.05 -7.60 13.47
N LEU A 460 -25.38 -6.50 13.77
CA LEU A 460 -24.10 -6.48 14.49
C LEU A 460 -24.35 -5.88 15.88
N LEU A 461 -23.80 -6.54 16.90
CA LEU A 461 -23.92 -6.12 18.29
C LEU A 461 -22.52 -5.83 18.83
N ALA A 462 -22.25 -4.58 19.16
CA ALA A 462 -20.98 -4.16 19.76
C ALA A 462 -21.11 -4.17 21.28
N ILE A 463 -20.16 -4.81 21.97
CA ILE A 463 -20.12 -4.88 23.42
C ILE A 463 -19.08 -3.87 23.91
N ASP A 464 -19.57 -2.80 24.53
CA ASP A 464 -18.71 -1.81 25.20
C ASP A 464 -18.24 -2.36 26.55
N VAL A 465 -16.93 -2.45 26.72
CA VAL A 465 -16.28 -2.89 27.96
C VAL A 465 -15.65 -1.72 28.72
N SER A 466 -15.74 -0.49 28.21
CA SER A 466 -15.22 0.70 28.89
C SER A 466 -15.85 1.01 30.25
N PRO A 467 -17.11 0.66 30.56
CA PRO A 467 -17.64 0.81 31.92
C PRO A 467 -16.94 -0.15 32.91
N LEU A 468 -16.66 -1.38 32.48
CA LEU A 468 -15.95 -2.40 33.26
C LEU A 468 -14.49 -2.01 33.53
N LEU A 469 -13.93 -1.17 32.66
CA LEU A 469 -12.58 -0.63 32.80
C LEU A 469 -12.55 0.66 33.64
N ARG A 470 -13.70 1.25 33.99
CA ARG A 470 -13.84 2.50 34.74
C ARG A 470 -14.26 2.30 36.22
N HIS A 471 -14.89 1.17 36.56
CA HIS A 471 -15.40 0.89 37.91
C HIS A 471 -14.72 -0.34 38.56
N ASN A 472 -13.94 -0.09 39.65
CA ASN A 472 -13.48 -1.00 40.73
C ASN A 472 -12.45 -2.10 40.38
N SER A 473 -11.20 -2.14 40.88
CA SER A 473 -10.59 -2.31 42.24
C SER A 473 -11.01 -3.57 43.00
N ASP A 474 -12.28 -3.96 42.99
CA ASP A 474 -12.76 -5.18 43.67
C ASP A 474 -13.14 -6.32 42.72
N PHE A 475 -13.15 -6.09 41.40
CA PHE A 475 -13.45 -7.13 40.41
C PHE A 475 -12.19 -7.91 39.95
N GLY A 476 -10.99 -7.58 40.45
CA GLY A 476 -9.74 -8.14 39.92
C GLY A 476 -9.44 -9.59 40.33
N GLN A 477 -9.61 -9.94 41.61
CA GLN A 477 -9.10 -11.23 42.13
C GLN A 477 -10.08 -12.40 42.02
N GLU A 478 -11.40 -12.19 42.16
CA GLU A 478 -12.41 -13.26 42.03
C GLU A 478 -12.79 -13.55 40.57
N TRP A 479 -12.58 -12.61 39.65
CA TRP A 479 -13.10 -12.71 38.28
C TRP A 479 -12.22 -13.59 37.38
N PHE A 480 -10.91 -13.62 37.61
CA PHE A 480 -10.02 -14.62 37.00
C PHE A 480 -10.43 -16.07 37.32
N LYS A 481 -11.17 -16.30 38.42
CA LYS A 481 -11.69 -17.62 38.81
C LYS A 481 -13.09 -17.95 38.25
N LEU A 482 -13.92 -16.95 37.92
CA LEU A 482 -15.36 -17.15 37.66
C LEU A 482 -15.76 -17.29 36.17
N VAL A 483 -14.82 -17.13 35.23
CA VAL A 483 -15.11 -17.16 33.78
C VAL A 483 -14.97 -18.56 33.16
N ASN A 484 -15.07 -19.59 33.98
CA ASN A 484 -15.21 -20.97 33.52
C ASN A 484 -16.59 -21.49 33.89
N MET A 485 -17.63 -21.16 33.12
CA MET A 485 -18.81 -22.03 32.88
C MET A 485 -19.82 -21.47 31.85
N LYS A 486 -20.67 -22.38 31.31
CA LYS A 486 -21.26 -22.41 29.96
C LYS A 486 -22.44 -21.45 29.67
N ILE A 487 -22.46 -20.99 28.40
CA ILE A 487 -23.53 -20.52 27.48
C ILE A 487 -24.50 -19.41 27.93
N LEU A 488 -24.54 -18.35 27.12
CA LEU A 488 -25.50 -17.24 27.14
C LEU A 488 -26.66 -17.40 26.15
N ARG A 489 -27.90 -17.17 26.59
CA ARG A 489 -29.07 -16.89 25.72
C ARG A 489 -29.64 -15.49 26.01
N TRP A 490 -29.94 -14.75 24.94
CA TRP A 490 -30.49 -13.40 25.03
C TRP A 490 -32.02 -13.43 25.27
N PRO A 491 -32.59 -12.54 26.11
CA PRO A 491 -34.03 -12.41 26.22
C PRO A 491 -34.63 -11.86 24.91
N PRO A 492 -35.77 -12.38 24.43
CA PRO A 492 -36.37 -12.01 23.14
C PRO A 492 -36.78 -10.53 22.99
N ASN A 493 -36.85 -9.77 24.10
CA ASN A 493 -37.38 -8.40 24.12
C ASN A 493 -36.32 -7.32 24.43
N TYR A 494 -35.03 -7.66 24.38
CA TYR A 494 -33.95 -6.73 24.73
C TYR A 494 -33.67 -5.72 23.60
N ARG A 495 -33.96 -4.43 23.83
CA ARG A 495 -33.81 -3.36 22.81
C ARG A 495 -32.59 -2.46 23.11
N PRO A 496 -31.76 -2.10 22.11
CA PRO A 496 -30.59 -1.23 22.29
C PRO A 496 -30.96 0.21 22.61
N LYS A 497 -30.15 0.90 23.41
CA LYS A 497 -30.37 2.31 23.80
C LYS A 497 -30.02 3.32 22.71
N GLN A 498 -28.99 3.05 21.90
CA GLN A 498 -28.59 3.94 20.80
C GLN A 498 -27.94 3.19 19.63
N THR A 499 -27.77 3.87 18.49
CA THR A 499 -27.00 3.38 17.35
C THR A 499 -25.78 4.26 17.10
N LEU A 500 -24.59 3.65 17.00
CA LEU A 500 -23.33 4.33 16.72
C LEU A 500 -22.75 3.74 15.44
N ASN A 501 -22.68 4.52 14.35
CA ASN A 501 -22.29 4.03 13.02
C ASN A 501 -23.06 2.78 12.53
N GLY A 502 -24.35 2.66 12.88
CA GLY A 502 -25.19 1.50 12.52
C GLY A 502 -25.07 0.29 13.47
N PHE A 503 -24.22 0.38 14.50
CA PHE A 503 -24.10 -0.65 15.55
C PHE A 503 -25.04 -0.35 16.71
N ARG A 504 -25.81 -1.35 17.13
CA ARG A 504 -26.69 -1.30 18.31
C ARG A 504 -25.83 -1.36 19.58
N TYR A 505 -25.97 -0.37 20.46
CA TYR A 505 -25.13 -0.16 21.65
C TYR A 505 -25.91 -0.45 22.95
N PHE A 506 -25.26 -1.13 23.90
CA PHE A 506 -25.82 -1.63 25.17
C PHE A 506 -24.91 -1.21 26.35
N ASN A 507 -25.48 -0.88 27.51
CA ASN A 507 -24.74 -0.45 28.70
C ASN A 507 -24.49 -1.59 29.71
N GLU A 508 -23.84 -1.30 30.85
CA GLU A 508 -23.54 -2.29 31.89
C GLU A 508 -24.79 -3.00 32.48
N GLN A 509 -25.86 -2.24 32.73
CA GLN A 509 -27.15 -2.78 33.19
C GLN A 509 -27.78 -3.71 32.15
N ASP A 510 -27.45 -3.51 30.87
CA ASP A 510 -27.93 -4.34 29.76
C ASP A 510 -27.21 -5.69 29.63
N ILE A 511 -26.04 -5.81 30.24
CA ILE A 511 -25.23 -7.04 30.24
C ILE A 511 -25.41 -7.80 31.57
N GLN A 512 -25.94 -7.19 32.63
CA GLN A 512 -26.26 -7.87 33.89
C GLN A 512 -27.16 -9.12 33.72
N PRO A 513 -28.23 -9.13 32.90
CA PRO A 513 -29.05 -10.32 32.65
C PRO A 513 -28.27 -11.47 31.99
N ILE A 514 -27.31 -11.12 31.14
CA ILE A 514 -26.37 -12.02 30.45
C ILE A 514 -25.43 -12.63 31.51
N PHE A 515 -24.85 -11.81 32.39
CA PHE A 515 -24.02 -12.28 33.51
C PHE A 515 -24.78 -13.19 34.50
N SER A 516 -26.04 -12.90 34.82
CA SER A 516 -26.87 -13.78 35.64
C SER A 516 -27.21 -15.10 34.96
N LEU A 517 -27.30 -15.13 33.62
CA LEU A 517 -27.53 -16.35 32.85
C LEU A 517 -26.30 -17.27 32.82
N ILE A 518 -25.09 -16.68 32.81
CA ILE A 518 -23.82 -17.40 33.00
C ILE A 518 -23.77 -18.04 34.39
N LYS A 519 -24.24 -17.33 35.42
CA LYS A 519 -24.31 -17.84 36.80
C LYS A 519 -25.35 -18.95 36.99
N SER A 520 -26.46 -18.94 36.23
CA SER A 520 -27.61 -19.82 36.47
C SER A 520 -27.57 -21.20 35.79
N GLN A 521 -26.48 -21.57 35.09
CA GLN A 521 -26.36 -22.90 34.44
C GLN A 521 -25.14 -23.72 34.90
N VAL A 522 -24.77 -23.56 36.17
CA VAL A 522 -23.83 -24.41 36.88
C VAL A 522 -24.60 -25.29 37.86
N PRO A 523 -24.70 -26.62 37.68
CA PRO A 523 -25.15 -27.48 38.76
C PRO A 523 -24.12 -27.37 39.89
N ALA A 524 -24.58 -27.20 41.13
CA ALA A 524 -23.70 -27.25 42.27
C ALA A 524 -23.11 -28.66 42.39
N LYS A 525 -21.86 -28.83 41.93
CA LYS A 525 -20.77 -29.60 42.58
C LYS A 525 -19.52 -29.63 41.71
#